data_AF-A0A1F5S711-F1
#
_entry.id   AF-A0A1F5S711-F1
#
_cell.length_a   1.000
_cell.length_b   1.000
_cell.length_c   1.000
_cell.angle_alpha   90.00
_cell.angle_beta   90.00
_cell.angle_gamma   90.00
#
_symmetry.space_group_name_H-M   'P 1'
#
loop_
_entity.id
_entity.type
_entity.pdbx_description
1 polymer ?
#
loop_
_entity_poly.entity_id
_entity_poly.type
_entity_poly.pdbx_seq_one_letter_code
_entity_poly.pdbx_strand_id
1 'polypeptide(L)'
;MIKMLSAKKIKCAFCKGTGVHPYSLLGKCVSCRGKGEIIFKCPTIQCPSCKGSGKSLNSPRLACLQCKGIGVIKKSKSENKLADIIGDRLGEIVKRLGWMRKEIENKEKEIKHKLKPARPYMGKIKKETLWLKTLLLNKIKKIWTSILGKKQ
;
A
#
# COMPACT_ATOMS: atom_id res chain seq x y z
N MET A 1 -18.91 -39.64 -12.15
CA MET A 1 -19.21 -38.77 -13.32
C MET A 1 -19.11 -37.30 -12.91
N ILE A 2 -18.08 -36.58 -13.37
CA ILE A 2 -17.82 -35.20 -12.97
C ILE A 2 -18.76 -34.26 -13.75
N LYS A 3 -19.84 -33.81 -13.12
CA LYS A 3 -20.76 -32.80 -13.69
C LYS A 3 -20.28 -31.40 -13.29
N MET A 4 -19.22 -30.91 -13.94
CA MET A 4 -18.75 -29.52 -13.77
C MET A 4 -19.10 -28.66 -14.99
N LEU A 5 -20.39 -28.41 -15.23
CA LEU A 5 -20.82 -27.39 -16.19
C LEU A 5 -22.05 -26.63 -15.67
N SER A 6 -21.90 -25.92 -14.55
CA SER A 6 -22.84 -24.84 -14.23
C SER A 6 -22.47 -23.62 -15.08
N ALA A 7 -22.90 -23.64 -16.34
CA ALA A 7 -22.87 -22.47 -17.19
C ALA A 7 -23.98 -21.51 -16.70
N LYS A 8 -23.59 -20.36 -16.16
CA LYS A 8 -24.52 -19.37 -15.61
C LYS A 8 -24.75 -18.26 -16.62
N LYS A 9 -26.02 -17.93 -16.87
CA LYS A 9 -26.40 -16.74 -17.62
C LYS A 9 -26.19 -15.51 -16.73
N ILE A 10 -25.41 -14.54 -17.22
CA ILE A 10 -25.11 -13.30 -16.53
C ILE A 10 -25.58 -12.15 -17.40
N LYS A 11 -26.34 -11.22 -16.81
CA LYS A 11 -26.78 -10.00 -17.49
C LYS A 11 -25.56 -9.14 -17.81
N CYS A 12 -25.51 -8.59 -19.02
CA CYS A 12 -24.45 -7.66 -19.42
C CYS A 12 -24.56 -6.39 -18.58
N ALA A 13 -23.56 -6.09 -17.76
CA ALA A 13 -23.57 -4.91 -16.91
C ALA A 13 -23.58 -3.60 -17.71
N PHE A 14 -22.88 -3.55 -18.84
CA PHE A 14 -22.76 -2.34 -19.65
C PHE A 14 -24.11 -1.85 -20.20
N CYS A 15 -24.90 -2.75 -20.79
CA CYS A 15 -26.26 -2.44 -21.28
C CYS A 15 -27.37 -2.77 -20.28
N LYS A 16 -27.03 -3.25 -19.09
CA LYS A 16 -27.99 -3.69 -18.05
C LYS A 16 -29.01 -4.73 -18.53
N GLY A 17 -28.66 -5.53 -19.53
CA GLY A 17 -29.56 -6.55 -20.08
C GLY A 17 -30.40 -6.14 -21.29
N THR A 18 -30.36 -4.88 -21.73
CA THR A 18 -31.20 -4.42 -22.86
C THR A 18 -30.73 -4.94 -24.22
N GLY A 19 -29.45 -5.30 -24.34
CA GLY A 19 -28.84 -5.62 -25.63
C GLY A 19 -28.54 -4.40 -26.50
N VAL A 20 -28.97 -3.20 -26.12
CA VAL A 20 -28.76 -1.94 -26.86
C VAL A 20 -27.61 -1.17 -26.24
N HIS A 21 -26.83 -0.47 -27.06
CA HIS A 21 -25.74 0.38 -26.59
C HIS A 21 -26.31 1.57 -25.79
N PRO A 22 -25.93 1.79 -24.52
CA PRO A 22 -26.57 2.81 -23.67
C PRO A 22 -26.50 4.24 -24.21
N TYR A 23 -25.52 4.53 -25.06
CA TYR A 23 -25.28 5.85 -25.63
C TYR A 23 -25.52 5.92 -27.14
N SER A 24 -26.10 4.89 -27.74
CA SER A 24 -26.51 4.89 -29.15
C SER A 24 -27.90 4.26 -29.26
N LEU A 25 -28.86 5.04 -29.74
CA LEU A 25 -30.29 4.67 -29.75
C LEU A 25 -30.61 3.48 -30.69
N LEU A 26 -29.77 3.24 -31.69
CA LEU A 26 -29.97 2.17 -32.70
C LEU A 26 -28.81 1.15 -32.72
N GLY A 27 -27.76 1.37 -31.92
CA GLY A 27 -26.58 0.53 -31.91
C GLY A 27 -26.75 -0.72 -31.05
N LYS A 28 -26.43 -1.89 -31.59
CA LYS A 28 -26.30 -3.12 -30.78
C LYS A 28 -25.20 -2.93 -29.73
N CYS A 29 -25.42 -3.44 -28.52
CA CYS A 29 -24.42 -3.40 -27.46
C CYS A 29 -23.17 -4.18 -27.88
N VAL A 30 -22.02 -3.51 -27.92
CA VAL A 30 -20.73 -4.11 -28.34
C VAL A 30 -20.30 -5.25 -27.40
N SER A 31 -20.62 -5.14 -26.10
CA SER A 31 -20.21 -6.09 -25.08
C SER A 31 -20.92 -7.45 -25.15
N CYS A 32 -22.23 -7.45 -25.41
CA CYS A 32 -23.04 -8.66 -25.51
C CYS A 32 -23.54 -8.97 -26.93
N ARG A 33 -23.15 -8.16 -27.91
CA ARG A 33 -23.54 -8.25 -29.33
C ARG A 33 -25.06 -8.27 -29.55
N GLY A 34 -25.80 -7.45 -28.80
CA GLY A 34 -27.26 -7.40 -28.93
C GLY A 34 -28.04 -8.37 -28.03
N LYS A 35 -27.38 -9.32 -27.36
CA LYS A 35 -28.08 -10.39 -26.62
C LYS A 35 -28.62 -9.99 -25.25
N GLY A 36 -28.09 -8.92 -24.64
CA GLY A 36 -28.41 -8.52 -23.27
C GLY A 36 -27.78 -9.42 -22.19
N GLU A 37 -27.55 -10.69 -22.47
CA GLU A 37 -26.94 -11.66 -21.55
C GLU A 37 -25.78 -12.43 -22.19
N ILE A 38 -24.91 -12.98 -21.34
CA ILE A 38 -23.75 -13.79 -21.74
C ILE A 38 -23.68 -15.02 -20.84
N ILE A 39 -23.41 -16.16 -21.46
CA ILE A 39 -23.21 -17.43 -20.74
C ILE A 39 -21.76 -17.50 -20.27
N PHE A 40 -21.55 -17.57 -18.96
CA PHE A 40 -20.24 -17.71 -18.34
C PHE A 40 -20.06 -19.06 -17.70
N LYS A 41 -18.85 -19.62 -17.82
CA LYS A 41 -18.44 -20.80 -17.04
C LYS A 41 -17.98 -20.33 -15.66
N CYS A 42 -18.64 -20.82 -14.61
CA CYS A 42 -18.27 -20.58 -13.21
C CYS A 42 -16.93 -21.27 -12.85
N PRO A 43 -16.17 -20.77 -11.85
CA PRO A 43 -16.46 -19.61 -11.00
C PRO A 43 -16.06 -18.26 -11.62
N THR A 44 -16.89 -17.24 -11.39
CA THR A 44 -16.66 -15.85 -11.80
C THR A 44 -16.54 -14.94 -10.59
N ILE A 45 -15.71 -13.91 -10.69
CA ILE A 45 -15.61 -12.82 -9.71
C ILE A 45 -16.03 -11.50 -10.35
N GLN A 46 -16.47 -10.56 -9.52
CA GLN A 46 -16.74 -9.20 -9.96
C GLN A 46 -15.46 -8.56 -10.51
N CYS A 47 -15.56 -7.83 -11.62
CA CYS A 47 -14.41 -7.19 -12.23
C CYS A 47 -13.82 -6.14 -11.26
N PRO A 48 -12.54 -6.24 -10.87
CA PRO A 48 -11.94 -5.32 -9.91
C PRO A 48 -11.76 -3.91 -10.50
N SER A 49 -11.48 -3.79 -11.80
CA SER A 49 -11.30 -2.48 -12.45
C SER A 49 -12.58 -1.65 -12.49
N CYS A 50 -13.72 -2.23 -12.84
CA CYS A 50 -14.98 -1.48 -12.98
C CYS A 50 -15.97 -1.71 -11.83
N LYS A 51 -15.60 -2.51 -10.82
CA LYS A 51 -16.45 -2.91 -9.70
C LYS A 51 -17.83 -3.41 -10.15
N GLY A 52 -17.87 -4.17 -11.24
CA GLY A 52 -19.11 -4.75 -11.77
C GLY A 52 -19.98 -3.83 -12.64
N SER A 53 -19.64 -2.55 -12.80
CA SER A 53 -20.42 -1.63 -13.64
C SER A 53 -20.37 -1.94 -15.14
N GLY A 54 -19.33 -2.65 -15.59
CA GLY A 54 -19.06 -2.88 -17.01
C GLY A 54 -18.58 -1.63 -17.76
N LYS A 55 -18.39 -0.49 -17.10
CA LYS A 55 -17.96 0.76 -17.75
C LYS A 55 -16.49 1.05 -17.48
N SER A 56 -15.82 1.74 -18.40
CA SER A 56 -14.48 2.25 -18.17
C SER A 56 -14.51 3.39 -17.15
N LEU A 57 -13.51 3.46 -16.27
CA LEU A 57 -13.39 4.53 -15.27
C LEU A 57 -13.14 5.89 -15.94
N ASN A 58 -12.33 5.92 -16.99
CA ASN A 58 -11.95 7.15 -17.67
C ASN A 58 -13.02 7.65 -18.66
N SER A 59 -13.96 6.78 -19.05
CA SER A 59 -14.96 7.10 -20.06
C SER A 59 -16.18 6.19 -19.89
N PRO A 60 -17.25 6.64 -19.21
CA PRO A 60 -18.42 5.81 -18.94
C PRO A 60 -19.19 5.39 -20.20
N ARG A 61 -18.91 6.04 -21.34
CA ARG A 61 -19.42 5.69 -22.68
C ARG A 61 -18.75 4.45 -23.27
N LEU A 62 -17.60 4.04 -22.76
CA LEU A 62 -16.84 2.89 -23.24
C LEU A 62 -17.00 1.71 -22.29
N ALA A 63 -17.02 0.51 -22.87
CA ALA A 63 -16.99 -0.72 -22.09
C ALA A 63 -15.66 -0.84 -21.34
N CYS A 64 -15.69 -1.40 -20.13
CA CYS A 64 -14.49 -1.72 -19.38
C CYS A 64 -13.59 -2.67 -20.18
N LEU A 65 -12.33 -2.33 -20.40
CA LEU A 65 -11.39 -3.13 -21.20
C LEU A 65 -11.10 -4.49 -20.57
N GLN A 66 -11.02 -4.56 -19.24
CA GLN A 66 -10.68 -5.80 -18.52
C GLN A 66 -11.79 -6.86 -18.59
N CYS A 67 -13.06 -6.45 -18.40
CA CYS A 67 -14.20 -7.37 -18.45
C CYS A 67 -15.02 -7.27 -19.73
N LYS A 68 -14.60 -6.45 -20.70
CA LYS A 68 -15.28 -6.17 -21.98
C LYS A 68 -16.73 -5.72 -21.84
N GLY A 69 -17.07 -5.06 -20.74
CA GLY A 69 -18.42 -4.57 -20.43
C GLY A 69 -19.34 -5.54 -19.69
N ILE A 70 -18.86 -6.73 -19.37
CA ILE A 70 -19.69 -7.77 -18.76
C ILE A 70 -19.88 -7.53 -17.26
N GLY A 71 -18.89 -6.92 -16.60
CA GLY A 71 -18.89 -6.65 -15.16
C GLY A 71 -18.29 -7.78 -14.31
N VAL A 72 -18.01 -8.94 -14.92
CA VAL A 72 -17.37 -10.08 -14.25
C VAL A 72 -16.23 -10.65 -15.08
N ILE A 73 -15.29 -11.31 -14.40
CA ILE A 73 -14.17 -12.04 -15.02
C ILE A 73 -14.12 -13.47 -14.47
N LYS A 74 -13.50 -14.38 -15.23
CA LYS A 74 -13.27 -15.76 -14.73
C LYS A 74 -12.27 -15.70 -13.58
N LYS A 75 -12.53 -16.47 -12.52
CA LYS A 75 -11.53 -16.69 -11.47
C LYS A 75 -10.51 -17.68 -12.03
N SER A 76 -9.32 -17.22 -12.43
CA SER A 76 -8.25 -18.13 -12.83
C SER A 76 -7.81 -18.93 -11.59
N LYS A 77 -7.82 -20.26 -11.70
CA LYS A 77 -7.28 -21.15 -10.66
C LYS A 77 -5.75 -21.17 -10.64
N SER A 78 -5.10 -20.66 -11.69
CA SER A 78 -3.68 -20.92 -11.98
C SER A 78 -2.76 -19.70 -11.91
N GLU A 79 -3.26 -18.47 -11.87
CA GLU A 79 -2.40 -17.27 -11.89
C GLU A 79 -2.03 -16.74 -10.50
N ASN A 80 -2.66 -17.26 -9.44
CA ASN A 80 -2.37 -16.82 -8.07
C ASN A 80 -1.30 -17.62 -7.35
N LYS A 81 -0.73 -18.68 -7.95
CA LYS A 81 0.29 -19.49 -7.26
C LYS A 81 1.50 -18.65 -6.85
N LEU A 82 1.91 -17.71 -7.70
CA LEU A 82 3.01 -16.80 -7.40
C LEU A 82 2.62 -15.74 -6.35
N ALA A 83 1.39 -15.22 -6.42
CA ALA A 83 0.88 -14.27 -5.42
C ALA A 83 0.74 -14.90 -4.03
N ASP A 84 0.31 -16.17 -3.97
CA ASP A 84 0.19 -16.96 -2.76
C ASP A 84 1.59 -17.23 -2.16
N ILE A 85 2.56 -17.67 -2.98
CA ILE A 85 3.96 -17.86 -2.55
C ILE A 85 4.59 -16.57 -2.02
N ILE A 86 4.35 -15.44 -2.71
CA ILE A 86 4.83 -14.12 -2.27
C ILE A 86 4.15 -13.71 -0.97
N GLY A 87 2.84 -13.94 -0.84
CA GLY A 87 2.07 -13.65 0.37
C GLY A 87 2.58 -14.42 1.58
N ASP A 88 2.85 -15.71 1.44
CA ASP A 88 3.37 -16.56 2.51
C ASP A 88 4.77 -16.10 2.97
N ARG A 89 5.69 -15.86 2.01
CA ARG A 89 7.04 -15.35 2.33
C ARG A 89 7.01 -13.99 3.02
N LEU A 90 6.18 -13.07 2.54
CA LEU A 90 6.03 -11.75 3.17
C LEU A 90 5.43 -11.86 4.58
N GLY A 91 4.48 -12.77 4.78
CA GLY A 91 3.89 -13.05 6.09
C GLY A 91 4.91 -13.51 7.12
N GLU A 92 5.83 -14.41 6.75
CA GLU A 92 6.93 -14.86 7.63
C GLU A 92 7.89 -13.72 7.99
N ILE A 93 8.27 -12.90 7.00
CA ILE A 93 9.16 -11.75 7.22
C ILE A 93 8.52 -10.75 8.18
N VAL A 94 7.25 -10.40 7.96
CA VAL A 94 6.52 -9.45 8.82
C VAL A 94 6.42 -9.97 10.26
N LYS A 95 6.15 -11.27 10.45
CA LYS A 95 6.16 -11.89 11.78
C LYS A 95 7.53 -11.70 12.43
N ARG A 96 8.61 -12.09 11.75
CA ARG A 96 9.99 -12.02 12.28
C ARG A 96 10.40 -10.59 12.67
N LEU A 97 10.06 -9.61 11.84
CA LEU A 97 10.28 -8.19 12.14
C LEU A 97 9.45 -7.71 13.34
N GLY A 98 8.24 -8.23 13.52
CA GLY A 98 7.41 -7.98 14.70
C GLY A 98 8.05 -8.48 16.00
N TRP A 99 8.60 -9.70 16.00
CA TRP A 99 9.33 -10.25 17.15
C TRP A 99 10.58 -9.42 17.48
N MET A 100 11.37 -9.04 16.47
CA MET A 100 12.54 -8.18 16.65
C MET A 100 12.17 -6.82 17.26
N ARG A 101 11.09 -6.17 16.78
CA ARG A 101 10.64 -4.88 17.34
C ARG A 101 10.28 -5.03 18.82
N LYS A 102 9.52 -6.07 19.17
CA LYS A 102 9.10 -6.33 20.56
C LYS A 102 10.30 -6.62 21.47
N GLU A 103 11.30 -7.33 20.94
CA GLU A 103 12.53 -7.62 21.68
C GLU A 103 13.37 -6.35 21.91
N ILE A 104 13.47 -5.47 20.91
CA ILE A 104 14.13 -4.17 21.04
C ILE A 104 13.42 -3.31 22.10
N GLU A 105 12.09 -3.20 22.04
CA GLU A 105 11.30 -2.43 23.02
C GLU A 105 11.51 -2.95 24.46
N ASN A 106 11.59 -4.27 24.63
CA ASN A 106 11.86 -4.87 25.93
C ASN A 106 13.28 -4.54 26.42
N LYS A 107 14.29 -4.66 25.55
CA LYS A 107 15.68 -4.31 25.87
C LYS A 107 15.82 -2.83 26.18
N GLU A 108 15.13 -1.95 25.45
CA GLU A 108 15.10 -0.51 25.75
C GLU A 108 14.50 -0.21 27.11
N LYS A 109 13.40 -0.87 27.48
CA LYS A 109 12.80 -0.74 28.81
C LYS A 109 13.76 -1.19 29.91
N GLU A 110 14.46 -2.30 29.70
CA GLU A 110 15.44 -2.83 30.64
C GLU A 110 16.64 -1.88 30.81
N ILE A 111 17.21 -1.40 29.70
CA ILE A 111 18.31 -0.42 29.69
C ILE A 111 17.86 0.88 30.38
N LYS A 112 16.67 1.38 30.06
CA LYS A 112 16.10 2.59 30.66
C LYS A 112 15.91 2.43 32.16
N HIS A 113 15.52 1.23 32.62
CA HIS A 113 15.40 0.89 34.03
C HIS A 113 16.77 0.89 34.73
N LYS A 114 17.76 0.19 34.16
CA LYS A 114 19.14 0.14 34.69
C LYS A 114 19.82 1.51 34.73
N LEU A 115 19.51 2.39 33.80
CA LEU A 115 20.03 3.77 33.74
C LEU A 115 19.27 4.77 34.62
N LYS A 116 18.13 4.42 35.24
CA LYS A 116 17.40 5.31 36.17
C LYS A 116 18.29 5.90 37.27
N PRO A 117 19.09 5.12 38.03
CA PRO A 117 19.92 5.66 39.11
C PRO A 117 21.05 6.58 38.64
N ALA A 118 21.56 6.38 37.43
CA ALA A 118 22.65 7.20 36.87
C ALA A 118 22.16 8.51 36.20
N ARG A 119 20.87 8.60 35.87
CA ARG A 119 20.25 9.73 35.16
C ARG A 119 20.46 11.12 35.82
N PRO A 120 20.36 11.30 37.16
CA PRO A 120 20.61 12.60 37.79
C PRO A 120 22.08 13.06 37.72
N TYR A 121 23.03 12.12 37.71
CA TYR A 121 24.46 12.43 37.65
C TYR A 121 24.88 12.87 36.23
N MET A 122 24.33 12.23 35.20
CA MET A 122 24.58 12.58 33.79
C MET A 122 24.15 14.02 33.45
N GLY A 123 23.12 14.55 34.13
CA GLY A 123 22.67 15.94 33.95
C GLY A 123 23.65 16.97 34.52
N LYS A 124 24.30 16.67 35.66
CA LYS A 124 25.33 17.54 36.26
C LYS A 124 26.58 17.60 35.40
N ILE A 125 27.08 16.44 34.96
CA ILE A 125 28.27 16.35 34.08
C ILE A 125 28.03 17.10 32.75
N LYS A 126 26.82 17.03 32.18
CA LYS A 126 26.48 17.80 30.97
C LYS A 126 26.52 19.32 31.18
N LYS A 127 26.09 19.83 32.34
CA LYS A 127 26.14 21.27 32.64
C LYS A 127 27.57 21.75 32.83
N GLU A 128 28.39 20.97 33.53
CA GLU A 128 29.81 21.29 33.75
C GLU A 128 30.62 21.27 32.45
N THR A 129 30.41 20.26 31.60
CA THR A 129 31.07 20.18 30.28
C THR A 129 30.60 21.27 29.32
N LEU A 130 29.33 21.67 29.37
CA LEU A 130 28.83 22.80 28.59
C LEU A 130 29.49 24.11 29.04
N TRP A 131 29.56 24.36 30.34
CA TRP A 131 30.21 25.54 30.91
C TRP A 131 31.69 25.62 30.52
N LEU A 132 32.44 24.52 30.63
CA LEU A 132 33.85 24.44 30.23
C LEU A 132 34.05 24.74 28.73
N LYS A 133 33.16 24.22 27.86
CA LYS A 133 33.20 24.52 26.42
C LYS A 133 32.98 26.00 26.14
N THR A 134 32.00 26.62 26.80
CA THR A 134 31.73 28.06 26.65
C THR A 134 32.92 28.91 27.12
N LEU A 135 33.57 28.48 28.20
CA LEU A 135 34.74 29.16 28.76
C LEU A 135 35.96 29.07 27.85
N LEU A 136 36.22 27.89 27.29
CA LEU A 136 37.27 27.68 26.28
C LEU A 136 37.02 28.51 25.02
N LEU A 137 35.79 28.51 24.50
CA LEU A 137 35.41 29.32 23.33
C LEU A 137 35.61 30.81 23.59
N ASN A 138 35.21 31.32 24.76
CA ASN A 138 35.42 32.72 25.12
C ASN A 138 36.90 33.07 25.27
N LYS A 139 37.72 32.16 25.82
CA LYS A 139 39.17 32.34 25.95
C LYS A 139 39.86 32.38 24.58
N ILE A 140 39.47 31.48 23.66
CA ILE A 140 39.95 31.46 22.27
C ILE A 140 39.54 32.75 21.55
N LYS A 141 38.30 33.20 21.71
CA LYS A 141 37.78 34.44 21.10
C LYS A 141 38.56 35.68 21.57
N LYS A 142 38.88 35.75 22.87
CA LYS A 142 39.66 36.85 23.47
C LYS A 142 41.09 36.89 22.93
N ILE A 143 41.73 35.74 22.76
CA ILE A 143 43.06 35.63 22.15
C ILE A 143 43.02 36.09 20.68
N TRP A 144 42.02 35.64 19.92
CA TRP A 144 41.82 36.04 18.52
C TRP A 144 41.64 37.55 18.36
N THR A 145 40.86 38.20 19.23
CA THR A 145 40.68 39.67 19.20
C THR A 145 41.96 40.43 19.53
N SER A 146 42.82 39.90 20.40
CA SER A 146 44.12 40.51 20.72
C SER A 146 45.17 40.32 19.63
N ILE A 147 45.07 39.26 18.82
CA ILE A 147 45.94 39.03 17.66
C ILE A 147 45.51 39.91 16.48
N LEU A 148 44.21 40.06 16.24
CA LEU A 148 43.68 40.92 15.17
C LEU A 148 43.79 42.41 15.47
N GLY A 149 43.68 42.83 16.74
CA GLY A 149 43.80 44.24 17.15
C GLY A 149 45.23 44.80 17.20
N LYS A 150 46.27 43.98 16.92
CA LYS A 150 47.67 44.43 16.84
C LYS A 150 48.15 44.68 15.40
N LYS A 151 47.27 44.57 14.40
CA LYS A 151 47.53 44.99 13.01
C LYS A 151 46.89 46.36 12.76
N GLN A 152 47.46 47.39 13.35
CA GLN A 152 47.33 48.78 12.88
C GLN A 152 48.60 49.53 13.23
#